data_AF-G7YPG6-F1
#
_entry.id   AF-G7YPG6-F1
#
_cell.length_a   1.000
_cell.length_b   1.000
_cell.length_c   1.000
_cell.angle_alpha   90.00
_cell.angle_beta   90.00
_cell.angle_gamma   90.00
#
_symmetry.space_group_name_H-M   'P 1'
#
loop_
_entity.id
_entity.type
_entity.pdbx_description
1 polymer ?
#
loop_
_entity_poly.entity_id
_entity_poly.type
_entity_poly.pdbx_seq_one_letter_code
_entity_poly.pdbx_strand_id
1 'polypeptide(L)'
;MYWLEGLEEAAPDQGRAQKCTSHWCTVKKPHRYRPETVALREIRRYEKSTELLIRKLSFQSLVREIAQDFKTDLRFQSSAVSGLQEASEAYLVGLFEDTILCVIHAKRVTIIPKDIQLARRIRGIAIDGNRMNEIWPHFCCIELRVTGFVCNQGS
;
A
#
# COMPACT_ATOMS: atom_id res chain seq x y z
N MET A 1 -71.08 -67.84 0.55
CA MET A 1 -71.75 -67.75 -0.76
C MET A 1 -71.73 -66.26 -1.13
N TYR A 2 -70.73 -65.70 -1.79
CA TYR A 2 -69.94 -66.23 -2.89
C TYR A 2 -68.71 -65.31 -3.08
N TRP A 3 -67.64 -65.92 -3.61
CA TRP A 3 -66.59 -65.28 -4.41
C TRP A 3 -65.65 -64.26 -3.74
N LEU A 4 -64.61 -64.81 -3.10
CA LEU A 4 -63.25 -64.28 -3.20
C LEU A 4 -62.74 -64.59 -4.61
N GLU A 5 -62.66 -63.61 -5.49
CA GLU A 5 -61.85 -63.62 -6.70
C GLU A 5 -61.48 -62.18 -7.06
N GLY A 6 -60.21 -61.95 -7.39
CA GLY A 6 -59.73 -60.67 -7.92
C GLY A 6 -58.65 -59.99 -7.08
N LEU A 7 -57.50 -60.64 -6.90
CA LEU A 7 -56.24 -59.97 -6.60
C LEU A 7 -55.66 -59.46 -7.91
N GLU A 8 -55.78 -58.17 -8.17
CA GLU A 8 -55.01 -57.47 -9.21
C GLU A 8 -54.58 -56.10 -8.70
N GLU A 9 -53.35 -55.73 -9.08
CA GLU A 9 -52.68 -54.43 -8.97
C GLU A 9 -52.17 -53.99 -7.59
N ALA A 10 -51.00 -53.38 -7.46
CA ALA A 10 -49.79 -53.25 -8.28
C ALA A 10 -48.77 -52.63 -7.31
N ALA A 11 -47.50 -53.03 -7.40
CA ALA A 11 -46.45 -52.54 -6.52
C ALA A 11 -46.33 -51.00 -6.55
N PRO A 12 -46.01 -50.32 -5.42
CA PRO A 12 -45.71 -48.91 -5.45
C PRO A 12 -44.37 -48.67 -6.16
N ASP A 13 -44.42 -47.90 -7.24
CA ASP A 13 -43.27 -47.37 -7.96
C ASP A 13 -42.44 -46.50 -7.01
N GLN A 14 -41.36 -47.08 -6.47
CA GLN A 14 -40.38 -46.35 -5.68
C GLN A 14 -39.55 -45.49 -6.63
N GLY A 15 -40.09 -44.30 -6.93
CA GLY A 15 -39.33 -43.18 -7.47
C GLY A 15 -38.18 -42.86 -6.52
N ARG A 16 -37.01 -43.49 -6.76
CA ARG A 16 -35.75 -43.18 -6.11
C ARG A 16 -35.43 -41.73 -6.45
N ALA A 17 -35.74 -40.81 -5.53
CA ALA A 17 -35.21 -39.46 -5.53
C ALA A 17 -33.68 -39.57 -5.42
N GLN A 18 -33.02 -39.67 -6.56
CA GLN A 18 -31.60 -39.42 -6.68
C GLN A 18 -31.40 -37.96 -6.28
N LYS A 19 -30.99 -37.77 -5.02
CA LYS A 19 -30.38 -36.51 -4.63
C LYS A 19 -29.13 -36.36 -5.49
N CYS A 20 -29.20 -35.50 -6.49
CA CYS A 20 -28.04 -35.06 -7.24
C CYS A 20 -27.12 -34.33 -6.26
N THR A 21 -26.17 -35.03 -5.66
CA THR A 21 -24.96 -34.41 -5.12
C THR A 21 -24.04 -34.18 -6.30
N SER A 22 -24.33 -33.14 -7.09
CA SER A 22 -23.37 -32.66 -8.08
C SER A 22 -22.16 -32.12 -7.30
N HIS A 23 -21.05 -32.85 -7.36
CA HIS A 23 -19.73 -32.42 -6.88
C HIS A 23 -19.16 -31.24 -7.70
N TRP A 24 -19.88 -30.82 -8.75
CA TRP A 24 -19.52 -29.77 -9.67
C TRP A 24 -19.96 -28.40 -9.12
N CYS A 25 -19.02 -27.79 -8.40
CA CYS A 25 -18.72 -26.37 -8.50
C CYS A 25 -19.78 -25.38 -7.97
N THR A 26 -20.00 -25.38 -6.65
CA THR A 26 -20.27 -24.10 -5.97
C THR A 26 -18.95 -23.31 -5.90
N VAL A 27 -18.51 -22.75 -7.03
CA VAL A 27 -17.45 -21.74 -7.03
C VAL A 27 -17.99 -20.57 -6.22
N LYS A 28 -17.53 -20.43 -4.97
CA LYS A 28 -17.85 -19.28 -4.14
C LYS A 28 -17.49 -18.04 -4.95
N LYS A 29 -18.47 -17.15 -5.16
CA LYS A 29 -18.24 -15.88 -5.85
C LYS A 29 -17.00 -15.22 -5.23
N PRO A 30 -16.02 -14.75 -6.02
CA PRO A 30 -14.83 -14.13 -5.48
C PRO A 30 -15.24 -12.95 -4.60
N HIS A 31 -14.85 -13.00 -3.32
CA HIS A 31 -15.22 -11.98 -2.34
C HIS A 31 -14.53 -10.66 -2.70
N ARG A 32 -15.32 -9.67 -3.14
CA ARG A 32 -14.83 -8.33 -3.44
C ARG A 32 -14.80 -7.49 -2.17
N TYR A 33 -13.61 -7.07 -1.77
CA TYR A 33 -13.45 -6.14 -0.66
C TYR A 33 -14.02 -4.76 -1.02
N ARG A 34 -14.59 -4.08 -0.01
CA ARG A 34 -14.96 -2.67 -0.15
C ARG A 34 -13.68 -1.86 -0.34
N PRO A 35 -13.69 -0.83 -1.21
CA PRO A 35 -12.49 -0.04 -1.51
C PRO A 35 -11.84 0.58 -0.26
N GLU A 36 -12.65 1.04 0.69
CA GLU A 36 -12.19 1.56 2.00
C GLU A 36 -11.38 0.52 2.80
N THR A 37 -11.82 -0.74 2.78
CA THR A 37 -11.12 -1.84 3.48
C THR A 37 -9.76 -2.15 2.85
N VAL A 38 -9.63 -1.98 1.54
CA VAL A 38 -8.35 -2.19 0.83
C VAL A 38 -7.39 -1.05 1.15
N ALA A 39 -7.85 0.19 1.06
CA ALA A 39 -7.04 1.37 1.36
C ALA A 39 -6.50 1.36 2.80
N LEU A 40 -7.35 1.06 3.79
CA LEU A 40 -6.93 0.97 5.20
C LEU A 40 -5.93 -0.17 5.45
N ARG A 41 -6.03 -1.26 4.69
CA ARG A 41 -5.08 -2.37 4.78
C ARG A 41 -3.72 -1.98 4.21
N GLU A 42 -3.71 -1.26 3.10
CA GLU A 42 -2.49 -0.75 2.46
C GLU A 42 -1.79 0.27 3.35
N ILE A 43 -2.53 1.22 3.93
CA ILE A 43 -1.98 2.21 4.88
C ILE A 43 -1.27 1.50 6.03
N ARG A 44 -1.95 0.57 6.72
CA ARG A 44 -1.35 -0.18 7.84
C ARG A 44 -0.15 -1.02 7.43
N ARG A 45 -0.14 -1.54 6.20
CA ARG A 45 0.99 -2.29 5.66
C ARG A 45 2.20 -1.35 5.50
N TYR A 46 2.01 -0.21 4.83
CA TYR A 46 3.08 0.74 4.54
C TYR A 46 3.56 1.51 5.77
N GLU A 47 2.71 1.72 6.77
CA GLU A 47 3.14 2.26 8.08
C GLU A 47 4.05 1.27 8.83
N LYS A 48 3.79 -0.04 8.69
CA LYS A 48 4.58 -1.08 9.36
C LYS A 48 5.89 -1.41 8.62
N SER A 49 5.92 -1.24 7.30
CA SER A 49 7.08 -1.54 6.46
C SER A 49 7.78 -0.27 6.00
N THR A 50 9.06 -0.11 6.31
CA THR A 50 9.91 0.98 5.82
C THR A 50 10.63 0.63 4.52
N GLU A 51 9.91 0.00 3.58
CA GLU A 51 10.46 -0.31 2.26
C GLU A 51 10.37 0.89 1.31
N LEU A 52 11.38 1.04 0.44
CA LEU A 52 11.36 2.08 -0.58
C LEU A 52 10.23 1.79 -1.57
N LEU A 53 9.33 2.76 -1.73
CA LEU A 53 8.13 2.60 -2.56
C LEU A 53 8.42 2.88 -4.04
N ILE A 54 9.42 3.71 -4.32
CA ILE A 54 9.81 4.06 -5.69
C ILE A 54 10.80 3.03 -6.22
N ARG A 55 10.59 2.59 -7.46
CA ARG A 55 11.53 1.69 -8.14
C ARG A 55 12.88 2.39 -8.33
N LYS A 56 13.95 1.77 -7.82
CA LYS A 56 15.32 2.32 -7.84
C LYS A 56 15.79 2.74 -9.24
N LEU A 57 15.48 1.96 -10.27
CA LEU A 57 15.91 2.24 -11.65
C LEU A 57 15.31 3.54 -12.19
N SER A 58 14.01 3.78 -12.01
CA SER A 58 13.34 4.99 -12.50
C SER A 58 13.80 6.23 -11.74
N PHE A 59 14.02 6.11 -10.42
CA PHE A 59 14.55 7.21 -9.63
C PHE A 59 15.98 7.58 -10.04
N GLN A 60 16.82 6.57 -10.27
CA GLN A 60 18.18 6.79 -10.75
C GLN A 60 18.21 7.48 -12.13
N SER A 61 17.32 7.09 -13.05
CA SER A 61 17.23 7.75 -14.36
C SER A 61 16.83 9.22 -14.22
N LEU A 62 15.85 9.54 -13.37
CA LEU A 62 15.45 10.92 -13.08
C LEU A 62 16.57 11.77 -12.47
N VAL A 63 17.30 11.22 -11.49
CA VAL A 63 18.42 11.93 -10.87
C VAL A 63 19.50 12.26 -11.90
N ARG A 64 19.78 11.34 -12.84
CA ARG A 64 20.75 11.57 -13.91
C ARG A 64 20.25 12.58 -14.95
N GLU A 65 18.98 12.53 -15.32
CA GLU A 65 18.35 13.50 -16.22
C GLU A 65 18.49 14.92 -15.66
N ILE A 66 18.06 15.13 -14.41
CA ILE A 66 18.17 16.43 -13.73
C ILE A 66 19.63 16.88 -13.62
N ALA A 67 20.54 15.97 -13.26
CA ALA A 67 21.95 16.30 -13.11
C ALA A 67 22.62 16.70 -14.44
N GLN A 68 22.20 16.10 -15.54
CA GLN A 68 22.73 16.38 -16.87
C GLN A 68 22.44 17.82 -17.30
N ASP A 69 21.29 18.37 -16.89
CA ASP A 69 20.92 19.77 -17.16
C ASP A 69 21.88 20.78 -16.49
N PHE A 70 22.56 20.36 -15.41
CA PHE A 70 23.53 21.21 -14.71
C PHE A 70 24.96 20.99 -15.19
N LYS A 71 25.41 19.74 -15.31
CA LYS A 71 26.77 19.38 -15.75
C LYS A 71 26.78 18.03 -16.47
N THR A 72 27.46 17.98 -17.60
CA THR A 72 27.38 16.84 -18.54
C THR A 72 28.19 15.60 -18.18
N ASP A 73 29.05 15.65 -17.14
CA ASP A 73 30.02 14.58 -16.81
C ASP A 73 29.98 14.14 -15.32
N LEU A 74 28.80 14.15 -14.70
CA LEU A 74 28.65 13.76 -13.30
C LEU A 74 28.59 12.24 -13.10
N ARG A 75 29.52 11.71 -12.29
CA ARG A 75 29.50 10.31 -11.83
C ARG A 75 28.89 10.25 -10.43
N PHE A 76 27.79 9.51 -10.32
CA PHE A 76 27.11 9.29 -9.05
C PHE A 76 27.57 7.99 -8.37
N GLN A 77 27.81 8.08 -7.06
CA GLN A 77 27.97 6.91 -6.20
C GLN A 77 26.62 6.24 -5.96
N SER A 78 26.60 4.91 -5.85
CA SER A 78 25.36 4.15 -5.59
C SER A 78 24.71 4.48 -4.25
N SER A 79 25.52 4.76 -3.22
CA SER A 79 25.03 5.21 -1.90
C SER A 79 24.41 6.61 -1.97
N ALA A 80 24.99 7.53 -2.75
CA ALA A 80 24.47 8.89 -2.91
C ALA A 80 23.07 8.88 -3.55
N VAL A 81 22.86 8.09 -4.61
CA VAL A 81 21.54 7.95 -5.25
C VAL A 81 20.52 7.33 -4.29
N SER A 82 20.95 6.36 -3.48
CA SER A 82 20.08 5.73 -2.47
C SER A 82 19.67 6.72 -1.38
N GLY A 83 20.62 7.52 -0.87
CA GLY A 83 20.33 8.56 0.12
C GLY A 83 19.41 9.66 -0.41
N LEU A 84 19.57 10.06 -1.68
CA LEU A 84 18.63 10.99 -2.33
C LEU A 84 17.22 10.41 -2.43
N GLN A 85 17.11 9.10 -2.70
CA GLN A 85 15.81 8.43 -2.77
C GLN A 85 15.14 8.41 -1.40
N GLU A 86 15.86 8.01 -0.36
CA GLU A 86 15.35 7.96 1.02
C GLU A 86 14.89 9.35 1.50
N ALA A 87 15.69 10.38 1.27
CA ALA A 87 15.34 11.75 1.63
C ALA A 87 14.09 12.24 0.86
N SER A 88 13.99 11.92 -0.43
CA SER A 88 12.85 12.31 -1.27
C SER A 88 11.55 11.62 -0.85
N GLU A 89 11.60 10.31 -0.58
CA GLU A 89 10.44 9.55 -0.11
C GLU A 89 9.97 10.03 1.27
N ALA A 90 10.91 10.26 2.21
CA ALA A 90 10.59 10.80 3.52
C ALA A 90 9.91 12.18 3.43
N TYR A 91 10.41 13.06 2.56
CA TYR A 91 9.80 14.37 2.34
C TYR A 91 8.36 14.26 1.79
N LEU A 92 8.12 13.35 0.85
CA LEU A 92 6.79 13.14 0.27
C LEU A 92 5.81 12.57 1.30
N VAL A 93 6.21 11.57 2.10
CA VAL A 93 5.37 11.00 3.16
C VAL A 93 4.96 12.10 4.15
N GLY A 94 5.93 12.87 4.64
CA GLY A 94 5.63 13.99 5.53
C GLY A 94 4.69 15.00 4.87
N LEU A 95 4.90 15.35 3.60
CA LEU A 95 3.99 16.26 2.90
C LEU A 95 2.56 15.70 2.85
N PHE A 96 2.39 14.40 2.62
CA PHE A 96 1.08 13.78 2.59
C PHE A 96 0.39 13.81 3.96
N GLU A 97 1.10 13.61 5.06
CA GLU A 97 0.55 13.72 6.42
C GLU A 97 -0.09 15.11 6.66
N ASP A 98 0.62 16.19 6.33
CA ASP A 98 0.08 17.55 6.47
C ASP A 98 -1.12 17.79 5.54
N THR A 99 -1.08 17.25 4.32
CA THR A 99 -2.21 17.38 3.40
C THR A 99 -3.43 16.63 3.88
N ILE A 100 -3.24 15.48 4.54
CA ILE A 100 -4.34 14.72 5.16
C ILE A 100 -4.98 15.56 6.26
N LEU A 101 -4.21 16.27 7.09
CA LEU A 101 -4.75 17.18 8.10
C LEU A 101 -5.57 18.33 7.46
N CYS A 102 -5.09 18.90 6.35
CA CYS A 102 -5.83 19.93 5.61
C CYS A 102 -7.14 19.39 5.01
N VAL A 103 -7.13 18.15 4.53
CA VAL A 103 -8.30 17.46 3.97
C VAL A 103 -9.34 17.18 5.05
N ILE A 104 -8.91 16.70 6.23
CA ILE A 104 -9.77 16.47 7.40
C ILE A 104 -10.39 17.78 7.88
N HIS A 105 -9.60 18.87 7.90
CA HIS A 105 -10.11 20.20 8.24
C HIS A 105 -11.25 20.63 7.30
N ALA A 106 -11.15 20.28 6.01
CA ALA A 106 -12.19 20.52 5.01
C ALA A 106 -13.33 19.48 5.00
N LYS A 107 -13.39 18.56 5.98
CA LYS A 107 -14.37 17.46 6.10
C LYS A 107 -14.42 16.54 4.87
N ARG A 108 -13.30 16.39 4.16
CA ARG A 108 -13.14 15.48 3.01
C ARG A 108 -12.24 14.31 3.38
N VAL A 109 -12.25 13.26 2.55
CA VAL A 109 -11.33 12.11 2.66
C VAL A 109 -10.40 12.01 1.44
N THR A 110 -10.76 12.68 0.34
CA THR A 110 -9.99 12.71 -0.90
C THR A 110 -9.04 13.91 -0.93
N ILE A 111 -7.76 13.64 -1.22
CA ILE A 111 -6.72 14.66 -1.39
C ILE A 111 -6.90 15.33 -2.75
N ILE A 112 -6.86 16.66 -2.79
CA ILE A 112 -6.95 17.49 -3.99
C ILE A 112 -5.66 18.32 -4.13
N PRO A 113 -5.20 18.67 -5.34
CA PRO A 113 -4.01 19.51 -5.53
C PRO A 113 -4.03 20.84 -4.75
N LYS A 114 -5.22 21.40 -4.47
CA LYS A 114 -5.38 22.60 -3.63
C LYS A 114 -4.93 22.36 -2.18
N ASP A 115 -5.11 21.16 -1.65
CA ASP A 115 -4.71 20.79 -0.29
C ASP A 115 -3.18 20.71 -0.19
N ILE A 116 -2.52 20.20 -1.24
CA ILE A 116 -1.05 20.18 -1.37
C ILE A 116 -0.49 21.60 -1.43
N GLN A 117 -1.11 22.48 -2.22
CA GLN A 117 -0.69 23.88 -2.31
C GLN A 117 -0.84 24.60 -0.97
N LEU A 118 -1.94 24.34 -0.25
CA LEU A 118 -2.16 24.89 1.08
C LEU A 118 -1.12 24.39 2.09
N ALA A 119 -0.88 23.07 2.14
CA ALA A 119 0.12 22.47 3.03
C ALA A 119 1.52 23.03 2.77
N ARG A 120 1.92 23.17 1.51
CA ARG A 120 3.21 23.79 1.13
C ARG A 120 3.31 25.25 1.55
N ARG A 121 2.21 26.00 1.46
CA ARG A 121 2.15 27.41 1.85
C ARG A 121 2.24 27.58 3.37
N ILE A 122 1.58 26.72 4.14
CA ILE A 122 1.61 26.72 5.61
C ILE A 122 2.98 26.27 6.12
N ARG A 123 3.56 25.23 5.52
CA ARG A 123 4.93 24.78 5.86
C ARG A 123 5.98 25.86 5.68
N GLY A 124 5.69 26.90 4.89
CA GLY A 124 6.62 28.00 4.67
C GLY A 124 7.95 27.47 4.13
N ILE A 125 7.91 26.58 3.13
CA ILE A 125 9.13 26.07 2.47
C ILE A 125 9.77 27.21 1.64
N ALA A 126 10.22 28.26 2.33
CA ALA A 126 11.56 28.77 2.16
C ALA A 126 12.51 27.69 2.71
N ILE A 127 13.67 27.57 2.09
CA ILE A 127 14.62 26.48 2.31
C ILE A 127 15.38 26.75 3.63
N ASP A 128 14.68 26.78 4.76
CA ASP A 128 15.27 27.03 6.07
C ASP A 128 15.49 25.68 6.76
N GLY A 129 16.76 25.27 6.84
CA GLY A 129 17.25 23.95 7.26
C GLY A 129 17.01 23.54 8.72
N ASN A 130 15.95 24.02 9.39
CA ASN A 130 15.75 23.84 10.83
C ASN A 130 14.76 22.74 11.24
N ARG A 131 14.28 21.90 10.31
CA ARG A 131 13.45 20.72 10.64
C ARG A 131 14.21 19.38 10.62
N MET A 132 15.53 19.40 10.70
CA MET A 132 16.30 18.15 10.81
C MET A 132 15.84 17.34 12.04
N ASN A 133 15.57 17.96 13.19
CA ASN A 133 15.28 17.25 14.44
C ASN A 133 13.98 16.39 14.45
N GLU A 134 13.04 16.62 13.53
CA GLU A 134 11.80 15.79 13.42
C GLU A 134 11.98 14.61 12.45
N ILE A 135 12.99 14.68 11.58
CA ILE A 135 13.33 13.67 10.58
C ILE A 135 14.29 12.62 11.15
N TRP A 136 15.04 12.98 12.20
CA TRP A 136 16.05 12.15 12.86
C TRP A 136 15.62 10.75 13.35
N PRO A 137 14.41 10.51 13.89
CA PRO A 137 14.03 9.14 14.28
C PRO A 137 13.87 8.20 13.09
N HIS A 138 13.51 8.70 11.89
CA HIS A 138 13.51 7.92 10.66
C HIS A 138 14.90 7.81 10.01
N PHE A 139 15.75 8.84 10.15
CA PHE A 139 17.14 8.81 9.67
C PHE A 139 18.07 7.89 10.47
N CYS A 140 17.81 7.67 11.77
CA CYS A 140 18.60 6.74 12.58
C CYS A 140 18.57 5.29 12.04
N CYS A 141 17.47 4.87 11.41
CA CYS A 141 17.41 3.57 10.70
C CYS A 141 18.17 3.57 9.37
N ILE A 142 18.34 4.72 8.72
CA ILE A 142 19.02 4.87 7.43
C ILE A 142 20.55 4.79 7.59
N GLU A 143 21.11 5.43 8.61
CA GLU A 143 22.54 5.39 8.93
C GLU A 143 23.01 3.95 9.21
N LEU A 144 22.21 3.17 9.94
CA LEU A 144 22.44 1.75 10.21
C LEU A 144 22.42 0.85 8.96
N ARG A 145 21.83 1.30 7.84
CA ARG A 145 21.68 0.50 6.61
C ARG A 145 22.72 0.84 5.54
N VAL A 146 23.13 2.11 5.46
CA VAL A 146 24.12 2.60 4.46
C VAL A 146 25.55 2.43 4.96
N THR A 147 25.77 2.56 6.27
CA THR A 147 27.03 2.21 6.93
C THR A 147 26.76 1.00 7.81
N GLY A 148 27.34 -0.16 7.49
CA GLY A 148 27.32 -1.34 8.36
C GLY A 148 28.14 -1.15 9.64
N PHE A 149 27.96 -0.03 10.34
CA PHE A 149 28.48 0.19 11.67
C PHE A 149 27.41 -0.29 12.65
N VAL A 150 27.76 -1.34 13.39
CA VAL A 150 27.10 -1.71 14.63
C VAL A 150 27.02 -0.44 15.47
N CYS A 151 25.81 0.09 15.68
CA CYS A 151 25.56 1.05 16.74
C CYS A 151 25.76 0.28 18.05
N ASN A 152 27.01 0.23 18.50
CA ASN A 152 27.35 -0.26 19.82
C ASN A 152 26.92 0.84 20.78
N GLN A 153 25.67 0.76 21.25
CA GLN A 153 25.28 1.51 22.43
C GLN A 153 25.98 0.87 23.63
N GLY A 154 27.23 1.29 23.87
CA GLY A 154 27.76 1.52 25.22
C GLY A 154 27.81 3.04 25.37
N SER A 155 27.32 3.66 26.44
CA SER A 155 27.18 3.25 27.84
C SER A 155 25.99 3.96 28.46
#